data_AF-A0A2E3W4V5-F1
#
_entry.id   AF-A0A2E3W4V5-F1
#
_cell.length_a   1.000
_cell.length_b   1.000
_cell.length_c   1.000
_cell.angle_alpha   90.00
_cell.angle_beta   90.00
_cell.angle_gamma   90.00
#
_symmetry.space_group_name_H-M   'P 1'
#
loop_
_entity.id
_entity.type
_entity.pdbx_description
1 polymer ?
#
loop_
_entity_poly.entity_id
_entity_poly.type
_entity_poly.pdbx_seq_one_letter_code
_entity_poly.pdbx_strand_id
1 'polypeptide(L)'
;MLKIDPKKVEHIVFDHDGTLVDTNGQGRMYPGVWKMLDELGQKGVKLYVWTARTRHSTVEFLKSLDIITRFEELYCSTDSYPKPDVEGLKEMLGDVDPRSVVVIGDSMADMAGASNFGSHSIGVTWATSNDLRHRQALFDAGAKHVAATVKECKEKIFELIK
;
A
#
# COMPACT_ATOMS: atom_id res chain seq x y z
N MET A 1 10.20 -22.35 -3.29
CA MET A 1 9.59 -21.04 -3.62
C MET A 1 8.30 -21.34 -4.37
N LEU A 2 7.14 -21.26 -3.71
CA LEU A 2 5.85 -21.52 -4.35
C LEU A 2 5.61 -20.42 -5.39
N LYS A 3 5.61 -20.78 -6.68
CA LYS A 3 5.13 -19.90 -7.74
C LYS A 3 3.63 -19.77 -7.53
N ILE A 4 3.20 -18.64 -6.97
CA ILE A 4 1.80 -18.25 -6.90
C ILE A 4 1.36 -18.02 -8.34
N ASP A 5 0.42 -18.83 -8.82
CA ASP A 5 -0.32 -18.52 -10.03
C ASP A 5 -1.14 -17.26 -9.73
N PRO A 6 -0.84 -16.09 -10.34
CA PRO A 6 -1.39 -14.84 -9.87
C PRO A 6 -2.89 -14.81 -10.20
N LYS A 7 -3.71 -14.81 -9.14
CA LYS A 7 -5.08 -14.33 -9.27
C LYS A 7 -5.03 -12.85 -9.63
N LYS A 8 -6.01 -12.42 -10.43
CA LYS A 8 -6.25 -11.00 -10.70
C LYS A 8 -6.37 -10.24 -9.37
N VAL A 9 -5.68 -9.11 -9.27
CA VAL A 9 -5.79 -8.21 -8.11
C VAL A 9 -7.10 -7.46 -8.16
N GLU A 10 -7.82 -7.49 -7.04
CA GLU A 10 -9.11 -6.81 -6.83
C GLU A 10 -9.06 -5.85 -5.62
N HIS A 11 -8.07 -6.02 -4.75
CA HIS A 11 -7.90 -5.26 -3.51
C HIS A 11 -6.50 -4.66 -3.42
N ILE A 12 -6.42 -3.37 -3.09
CA ILE A 12 -5.16 -2.64 -3.00
C ILE A 12 -5.06 -1.98 -1.64
N VAL A 13 -4.04 -2.35 -0.88
CA VAL A 13 -3.73 -1.79 0.43
C VAL A 13 -2.56 -0.83 0.29
N PHE A 14 -2.76 0.44 0.63
CA PHE A 14 -1.71 1.44 0.65
C PHE A 14 -1.24 1.74 2.07
N ASP A 15 0.06 1.95 2.26
CA ASP A 15 0.50 2.77 3.38
C ASP A 15 0.15 4.25 3.16
N HIS A 16 0.05 4.99 4.27
CA HIS A 16 -0.24 6.42 4.26
C HIS A 16 1.01 7.27 4.06
N ASP A 17 1.88 7.29 5.07
CA ASP A 17 3.10 8.11 5.09
C ASP A 17 4.11 7.52 4.10
N GLY A 18 4.88 8.36 3.41
CA GLY A 18 5.90 7.88 2.45
C GLY A 18 5.36 7.21 1.18
N THR A 19 4.05 6.97 1.11
CA THR A 19 3.38 6.28 0.00
C THR A 19 2.30 7.14 -0.62
N LEU A 20 1.24 7.49 0.14
CA LEU A 20 0.17 8.38 -0.34
C LEU A 20 0.51 9.84 -0.10
N VAL A 21 1.03 10.16 1.10
CA VAL A 21 1.19 11.53 1.61
C VAL A 21 2.61 11.79 2.09
N ASP A 22 3.16 12.94 1.68
CA ASP A 22 4.44 13.46 2.16
C ASP A 22 4.25 14.22 3.48
N THR A 23 4.24 13.47 4.59
CA THR A 23 4.08 14.02 5.94
C THR A 23 5.37 14.61 6.53
N ASN A 24 6.53 14.33 5.92
CA ASN A 24 7.78 15.03 6.24
C ASN A 24 7.88 16.41 5.57
N GLY A 25 7.13 16.61 4.48
CA GLY A 25 7.00 17.88 3.78
C GLY A 25 5.77 18.69 4.21
N GLN A 26 4.91 19.02 3.25
CA GLN A 26 3.75 19.90 3.45
C GLN A 26 2.44 19.15 3.77
N GLY A 27 2.49 17.83 3.99
CA GLY A 27 1.28 17.01 4.18
C GLY A 27 0.43 16.88 2.91
N ARG A 28 1.07 16.98 1.74
CA ARG A 28 0.42 16.85 0.42
C ARG A 28 0.60 15.45 -0.14
N MET A 29 -0.30 15.03 -1.03
CA MET A 29 -0.10 13.79 -1.79
C MET A 29 1.16 13.87 -2.67
N TYR A 30 1.83 12.74 -2.85
CA TYR A 30 2.91 12.66 -3.84
C TYR A 30 2.37 12.92 -5.26
N PRO A 31 3.16 13.55 -6.15
CA PRO A 31 2.74 13.83 -7.53
C PRO A 31 2.25 12.58 -8.25
N GLY A 32 1.02 12.63 -8.76
CA GLY A 32 0.40 11.52 -9.51
C GLY A 32 -0.43 10.55 -8.67
N VAL A 33 -0.34 10.57 -7.33
CA VAL A 33 -1.12 9.66 -6.46
C VAL A 33 -2.62 9.83 -6.67
N TRP A 34 -3.12 11.07 -6.67
CA TRP A 34 -4.56 11.33 -6.88
C TRP A 34 -5.07 10.72 -8.19
N LYS A 35 -4.33 10.92 -9.29
CA LYS A 35 -4.67 10.38 -10.61
C LYS A 35 -4.61 8.84 -10.63
N MET A 36 -3.63 8.26 -9.93
CA MET A 36 -3.53 6.81 -9.78
C MET A 36 -4.75 6.25 -9.04
N LEU A 37 -5.14 6.83 -7.89
CA LEU A 37 -6.32 6.40 -7.14
C LEU A 37 -7.59 6.52 -7.98
N ASP A 38 -7.72 7.57 -8.78
CA ASP A 38 -8.86 7.78 -9.68
C ASP A 38 -8.97 6.71 -10.77
N GLU A 39 -7.87 6.45 -11.48
CA GLU A 39 -7.84 5.41 -12.51
C GLU A 39 -8.03 3.99 -11.94
N LEU A 40 -7.58 3.75 -10.70
CA LEU A 40 -7.83 2.49 -9.99
C LEU A 40 -9.32 2.34 -9.64
N GLY A 41 -9.96 3.37 -9.10
CA GLY A 41 -11.40 3.36 -8.83
C GLY A 41 -12.23 3.07 -10.09
N GLN A 42 -11.86 3.68 -11.24
CA GLN A 42 -12.51 3.41 -12.53
C GLN A 42 -12.35 1.96 -13.02
N LYS A 43 -11.34 1.22 -12.53
CA LYS A 43 -11.12 -0.20 -12.81
C LYS A 43 -11.89 -1.13 -11.88
N GLY A 44 -12.61 -0.60 -10.89
CA GLY A 44 -13.43 -1.36 -9.95
C GLY A 44 -12.64 -2.13 -8.89
N VAL A 45 -11.38 -1.77 -8.64
CA VAL A 45 -10.63 -2.31 -7.50
C VAL A 45 -11.02 -1.59 -6.20
N LYS A 46 -10.97 -2.33 -5.09
CA LYS A 46 -11.21 -1.80 -3.76
C LYS A 46 -9.91 -1.29 -3.14
N LEU A 47 -9.95 -0.11 -2.53
CA LEU A 47 -8.78 0.53 -1.95
C LEU A 47 -8.88 0.53 -0.43
N TYR A 48 -7.74 0.35 0.23
CA TYR A 48 -7.63 0.30 1.68
C TYR A 48 -6.40 1.09 2.13
N VAL A 49 -6.39 1.53 3.39
CA VAL A 49 -5.19 2.07 4.03
C VAL A 49 -4.79 1.17 5.19
N TRP A 50 -3.54 0.76 5.25
CA TRP A 50 -2.95 0.13 6.42
C TRP A 50 -1.79 1.01 6.89
N THR A 51 -1.79 1.51 8.11
CA THR A 51 -0.81 2.53 8.54
C THR A 51 -0.47 2.44 10.03
N ALA A 52 0.73 2.90 10.40
CA ALA A 52 1.16 3.07 11.79
C ALA A 52 0.65 4.38 12.42
N ARG A 53 -0.08 5.21 11.66
CA ARG A 53 -0.74 6.43 12.18
C ARG A 53 -1.96 6.10 13.03
N THR A 54 -2.31 6.99 13.96
CA THR A 54 -3.57 6.89 14.71
C THR A 54 -4.76 7.15 13.78
N ARG A 55 -5.90 6.52 14.06
CA ARG A 55 -7.11 6.69 13.23
C ARG A 55 -7.54 8.15 13.10
N HIS A 56 -7.47 8.92 14.18
CA HIS A 56 -7.80 10.34 14.17
C HIS A 56 -6.95 11.11 13.14
N SER A 57 -5.62 10.97 13.21
CA SER A 57 -4.72 11.68 12.29
C SER A 57 -4.88 11.22 10.84
N THR A 58 -5.02 9.92 10.60
CA THR A 58 -5.26 9.38 9.24
C THR A 58 -6.54 9.97 8.64
N VAL A 59 -7.64 9.99 9.39
CA VAL A 59 -8.92 10.53 8.94
C VAL A 59 -8.83 12.02 8.63
N GLU A 60 -8.13 12.80 9.46
CA GLU A 60 -7.92 14.24 9.21
C GLU A 60 -7.19 14.50 7.90
N PHE A 61 -6.06 13.81 7.65
CA PHE A 61 -5.31 13.95 6.40
C PHE A 61 -6.16 13.56 5.18
N LEU A 62 -6.75 12.36 5.18
CA LEU A 62 -7.52 11.88 4.03
C LEU A 62 -8.76 12.73 3.74
N LYS A 63 -9.39 13.34 4.77
CA LYS A 63 -10.48 14.31 4.59
C LYS A 63 -9.98 15.63 3.98
N SER A 64 -8.87 16.16 4.50
CA SER A 64 -8.30 17.42 4.00
C SER A 64 -7.85 17.34 2.53
N LEU A 65 -7.55 16.13 2.06
CA LEU A 65 -7.15 15.81 0.70
C LEU A 65 -8.30 15.36 -0.22
N ASP A 66 -9.54 15.28 0.29
CA ASP A 66 -10.73 14.81 -0.43
C ASP A 66 -10.58 13.42 -1.08
N ILE A 67 -9.97 12.49 -0.36
CA ILE A 67 -9.75 11.11 -0.81
C ILE A 67 -10.26 10.05 0.16
N ILE A 68 -10.73 10.42 1.35
CA ILE A 68 -11.18 9.44 2.36
C ILE A 68 -12.28 8.52 1.83
N THR A 69 -13.18 9.03 0.99
CA THR A 69 -14.30 8.28 0.41
C THR A 69 -13.87 7.29 -0.67
N ARG A 70 -12.59 7.28 -1.07
CA ARG A 70 -12.04 6.32 -2.03
C ARG A 70 -11.64 5.00 -1.39
N PHE A 71 -11.58 4.93 -0.05
CA PHE A 71 -11.12 3.75 0.69
C PHE A 71 -12.29 3.05 1.37
N GLU A 72 -12.33 1.72 1.26
CA GLU A 72 -13.33 0.87 1.89
C GLU A 72 -13.13 0.78 3.41
N GLU A 73 -11.88 0.71 3.86
CA GLU A 73 -11.52 0.69 5.28
C GLU A 73 -10.11 1.29 5.50
N LEU A 74 -9.89 1.80 6.70
CA LEU A 74 -8.61 2.27 7.20
C LEU A 74 -8.22 1.42 8.41
N TYR A 75 -7.04 0.84 8.40
CA TYR A 75 -6.48 0.10 9.53
C TYR A 75 -5.24 0.84 10.05
N CYS A 76 -5.32 1.29 11.29
CA CYS A 76 -4.45 2.28 11.93
C CYS A 76 -3.76 1.68 13.17
N SER A 77 -2.78 2.37 13.74
CA SER A 77 -2.05 1.87 14.94
C SER A 77 -2.88 1.82 16.22
N THR A 78 -4.03 2.47 16.23
CA THR A 78 -4.99 2.43 17.34
C THR A 78 -5.98 1.27 17.24
N ASP A 79 -5.88 0.46 16.18
CA ASP A 79 -6.60 -0.81 16.06
C ASP A 79 -5.78 -1.96 16.72
N SER A 80 -6.19 -3.22 16.54
CA SER A 80 -5.74 -4.34 17.37
C SER A 80 -4.28 -4.76 17.15
N TYR A 81 -3.85 -4.83 15.89
CA TYR A 81 -2.58 -5.46 15.47
C TYR A 81 -1.76 -4.55 14.54
N PRO A 82 -0.60 -4.03 14.98
CA PRO A 82 0.21 -3.12 14.16
C PRO A 82 0.97 -3.85 13.05
N LYS A 83 1.45 -3.12 12.04
CA LYS A 83 2.43 -3.62 11.08
C LYS A 83 3.66 -4.22 11.80
N PRO A 84 4.25 -5.33 11.34
CA PRO A 84 3.92 -6.13 10.16
C PRO A 84 2.96 -7.31 10.44
N ASP A 85 2.16 -7.25 11.49
CA ASP A 85 1.30 -8.37 11.89
C ASP A 85 0.19 -8.62 10.86
N VAL A 86 0.12 -9.86 10.37
CA VAL A 86 -0.85 -10.28 9.35
C VAL A 86 -2.28 -10.26 9.85
N GLU A 87 -2.50 -10.33 11.16
CA GLU A 87 -3.84 -10.25 11.74
C GLU A 87 -4.50 -8.90 11.43
N GLY A 88 -3.73 -7.81 11.29
CA GLY A 88 -4.30 -6.52 10.88
C GLY A 88 -4.83 -6.52 9.44
N LEU A 89 -4.11 -7.19 8.52
CA LEU A 89 -4.60 -7.37 7.15
C LEU A 89 -5.83 -8.30 7.10
N LYS A 90 -5.85 -9.36 7.92
CA LYS A 90 -7.00 -10.28 8.02
C LYS A 90 -8.23 -9.61 8.60
N GLU A 91 -8.09 -8.80 9.66
CA GLU A 91 -9.21 -8.06 10.24
C GLU A 91 -9.77 -7.03 9.25
N MET A 92 -8.90 -6.29 8.56
CA MET A 92 -9.32 -5.29 7.58
C MET A 92 -10.00 -5.90 6.34
N LEU A 93 -9.50 -7.05 5.86
CA LEU A 93 -9.93 -7.64 4.59
C LEU A 93 -10.93 -8.80 4.74
N GLY A 94 -11.07 -9.38 5.93
CA GLY A 94 -11.91 -10.55 6.16
C GLY A 94 -11.48 -11.77 5.35
N ASP A 95 -12.43 -12.40 4.65
CA ASP A 95 -12.22 -13.65 3.88
C ASP A 95 -11.61 -13.45 2.48
N VAL A 96 -11.10 -12.26 2.18
CA VAL A 96 -10.45 -11.96 0.89
C VAL A 96 -9.24 -12.87 0.69
N ASP A 97 -9.12 -13.48 -0.50
CA ASP A 97 -7.95 -14.27 -0.87
C ASP A 97 -6.71 -13.38 -0.93
N PRO A 98 -5.65 -13.64 -0.14
CA PRO A 98 -4.45 -12.80 -0.17
C PRO A 98 -3.84 -12.65 -1.56
N ARG A 99 -4.02 -13.65 -2.44
CA ARG A 99 -3.50 -13.61 -3.81
C ARG A 99 -4.19 -12.58 -4.71
N SER A 100 -5.39 -12.11 -4.37
CA SER A 100 -6.07 -11.00 -5.05
C SER A 100 -5.77 -9.64 -4.41
N VAL A 101 -4.81 -9.58 -3.48
CA VAL A 101 -4.41 -8.36 -2.77
C VAL A 101 -3.02 -7.94 -3.22
N VAL A 102 -2.80 -6.63 -3.35
CA VAL A 102 -1.46 -6.04 -3.39
C VAL A 102 -1.31 -5.01 -2.28
N VAL A 103 -0.21 -5.11 -1.52
CA VAL A 103 0.19 -4.12 -0.52
C VAL A 103 1.26 -3.23 -1.11
N ILE A 104 1.11 -1.91 -0.92
CA ILE A 104 2.00 -0.88 -1.45
C ILE A 104 2.48 -0.03 -0.29
N GLY A 105 3.79 0.03 -0.07
CA GLY A 105 4.37 0.76 1.06
C GLY A 105 5.87 1.00 0.89
N ASP A 106 6.42 1.95 1.65
CA ASP A 106 7.83 2.34 1.61
C ASP A 106 8.66 1.72 2.74
N SER A 107 8.04 0.97 3.65
CA SER A 107 8.74 0.39 4.79
C SER A 107 8.96 -1.13 4.65
N MET A 108 9.99 -1.63 5.35
CA MET A 108 10.20 -3.07 5.52
C MET A 108 9.01 -3.74 6.22
N ALA A 109 8.27 -3.01 7.08
CA ALA A 109 7.12 -3.56 7.78
C ALA A 109 5.95 -3.84 6.82
N ASP A 110 5.75 -2.99 5.81
CA ASP A 110 4.77 -3.24 4.75
C ASP A 110 5.09 -4.50 3.97
N MET A 111 6.35 -4.62 3.56
CA MET A 111 6.81 -5.73 2.73
C MET A 111 6.78 -7.05 3.50
N ALA A 112 7.21 -7.03 4.77
CA ALA A 112 7.15 -8.21 5.63
C ALA A 112 5.70 -8.64 5.89
N GLY A 113 4.81 -7.68 6.19
CA GLY A 113 3.39 -7.95 6.39
C GLY A 113 2.72 -8.56 5.15
N ALA A 114 2.96 -7.97 3.98
CA ALA A 114 2.46 -8.46 2.70
C ALA A 114 2.98 -9.86 2.36
N SER A 115 4.28 -10.10 2.56
CA SER A 115 4.93 -11.38 2.32
C SER A 115 4.34 -12.47 3.22
N ASN A 116 4.22 -12.20 4.52
CA ASN A 116 3.66 -13.13 5.50
C ASN A 116 2.16 -13.38 5.28
N PHE A 117 1.42 -12.37 4.82
CA PHE A 117 0.00 -12.50 4.47
C PHE A 117 -0.19 -13.32 3.18
N GLY A 118 0.84 -13.43 2.33
CA GLY A 118 0.81 -14.17 1.08
C GLY A 118 0.30 -13.35 -0.12
N SER A 119 0.25 -12.02 0.02
CA SER A 119 -0.22 -11.11 -1.04
C SER A 119 0.86 -10.74 -2.05
N HIS A 120 0.47 -9.98 -3.07
CA HIS A 120 1.44 -9.18 -3.84
C HIS A 120 1.96 -8.02 -2.98
N SER A 121 3.16 -7.56 -3.31
CA SER A 121 3.82 -6.44 -2.61
C SER A 121 4.61 -5.58 -3.60
N ILE A 122 4.45 -4.27 -3.49
CA ILE A 122 5.22 -3.28 -4.23
C ILE A 122 5.83 -2.32 -3.22
N GLY A 123 7.15 -2.41 -3.05
CA GLY A 123 7.92 -1.43 -2.32
C GLY A 123 8.00 -0.12 -3.11
N VAL A 124 7.95 1.02 -2.43
CA VAL A 124 8.02 2.33 -3.09
C VAL A 124 9.10 3.19 -2.47
N THR A 125 9.75 4.03 -3.26
CA THR A 125 10.93 4.78 -2.78
C THR A 125 10.91 6.28 -3.11
N TRP A 126 9.82 6.80 -3.67
CA TRP A 126 9.72 8.23 -4.05
C TRP A 126 9.71 9.19 -2.86
N ALA A 127 9.44 8.70 -1.64
CA ALA A 127 9.57 9.46 -0.41
C ALA A 127 11.01 9.54 0.13
N THR A 128 11.92 8.75 -0.43
CA THR A 128 13.29 8.57 0.04
C THR A 128 14.30 9.01 -1.02
N SER A 129 15.59 8.90 -0.73
CA SER A 129 16.68 9.07 -1.71
C SER A 129 16.64 8.06 -2.86
N ASN A 130 15.77 7.04 -2.82
CA ASN A 130 15.76 5.91 -3.76
C ASN A 130 17.15 5.26 -3.90
N ASP A 131 17.92 5.25 -2.81
CA ASP A 131 19.25 4.65 -2.83
C ASP A 131 19.18 3.12 -2.83
N LEU A 132 20.24 2.51 -3.34
CA LEU A 132 20.32 1.06 -3.53
C LEU A 132 20.17 0.28 -2.22
N ARG A 133 20.59 0.84 -1.07
CA ARG A 133 20.48 0.14 0.22
C ARG A 133 19.03 0.04 0.65
N HIS A 134 18.27 1.12 0.55
CA HIS A 134 16.85 1.09 0.88
C HIS A 134 16.06 0.18 -0.05
N ARG A 135 16.32 0.23 -1.37
CA ARG A 135 15.71 -0.69 -2.34
C ARG A 135 16.00 -2.16 -2.00
N GLN A 136 17.24 -2.48 -1.65
CA GLN A 136 17.63 -3.84 -1.25
C GLN A 136 16.91 -4.27 0.03
N ALA A 137 16.81 -3.39 1.03
CA ALA A 137 16.09 -3.68 2.27
C ALA A 137 14.61 -4.01 2.04
N LEU A 138 13.95 -3.35 1.07
CA LEU A 138 12.58 -3.68 0.69
C LEU A 138 12.47 -5.08 0.05
N PHE A 139 13.40 -5.44 -0.83
CA PHE A 139 13.46 -6.78 -1.40
C PHE A 139 13.73 -7.85 -0.33
N ASP A 140 14.68 -7.60 0.57
CA ASP A 140 15.02 -8.50 1.68
C ASP A 140 13.83 -8.71 2.64
N ALA A 141 13.00 -7.68 2.80
CA ALA A 141 11.76 -7.75 3.58
C ALA A 141 10.59 -8.43 2.84
N GLY A 142 10.74 -8.78 1.55
CA GLY A 142 9.72 -9.54 0.80
C GLY A 142 8.97 -8.75 -0.26
N ALA A 143 9.47 -7.59 -0.69
CA ALA A 143 8.92 -6.89 -1.86
C ALA A 143 9.02 -7.77 -3.12
N LYS A 144 7.92 -7.94 -3.87
CA LYS A 144 7.96 -8.59 -5.19
C LYS A 144 8.42 -7.64 -6.29
N HIS A 145 8.26 -6.33 -6.07
CA HIS A 145 8.72 -5.27 -6.95
C HIS A 145 9.07 -4.03 -6.13
N VAL A 146 9.98 -3.19 -6.63
CA VAL A 146 10.29 -1.88 -6.02
C VAL A 146 10.24 -0.79 -7.07
N ALA A 147 9.28 0.13 -6.95
CA ALA A 147 9.03 1.23 -7.85
C ALA A 147 9.66 2.53 -7.34
N ALA A 148 10.40 3.23 -8.20
CA ALA A 148 11.01 4.52 -7.88
C ALA A 148 10.04 5.70 -8.05
N THR A 149 8.97 5.52 -8.82
CA THR A 149 7.99 6.57 -9.10
C THR A 149 6.56 6.05 -8.99
N VAL A 150 5.61 6.97 -8.75
CA VAL A 150 4.17 6.65 -8.76
C VAL A 150 3.74 6.07 -10.12
N LYS A 151 4.36 6.53 -11.21
CA LYS A 151 4.11 6.00 -12.56
C LYS A 151 4.49 4.52 -12.67
N GLU A 152 5.70 4.16 -12.25
CA GLU A 152 6.18 2.77 -12.28
C GLU A 152 5.30 1.86 -11.40
N CYS A 153 4.94 2.33 -10.20
CA CYS A 153 4.05 1.59 -9.31
C CYS A 153 2.68 1.35 -9.98
N LYS A 154 2.08 2.39 -10.57
CA LYS A 154 0.81 2.27 -11.29
C LYS A 154 0.88 1.28 -12.46
N GLU A 155 1.93 1.36 -13.28
CA GLU A 155 2.15 0.42 -14.39
C GLU A 155 2.20 -1.02 -13.86
N LYS A 156 2.89 -1.24 -12.75
CA LYS A 156 2.98 -2.56 -12.11
C LYS A 156 1.65 -3.05 -11.56
N ILE A 157 0.88 -2.19 -10.91
CA ILE A 157 -0.47 -2.52 -10.44
C ILE A 157 -1.36 -2.92 -11.62
N PHE A 158 -1.28 -2.19 -12.74
CA PHE A 158 -2.11 -2.46 -13.91
C PHE A 158 -1.75 -3.76 -14.64
N GLU A 159 -0.54 -4.28 -14.47
CA GLU A 159 -0.19 -5.64 -14.89
C GLU A 159 -0.90 -6.70 -14.05
N LEU A 160 -1.12 -6.43 -12.76
CA LEU A 160 -1.73 -7.38 -11.81
C LEU A 160 -3.26 -7.39 -11.83
N ILE A 161 -3.90 -6.32 -12.33
CA ILE A 161 -5.37 -6.21 -12.44
C ILE A 161 -5.89 -6.78 -13.78
N LYS A 162 -5.02 -7.06 -14.75
CA LYS A 162 -5.43 -7.70 -16.02
C LYS A 162 -5.79 -9.16 -15.78
#